data_AF-A0A955EE52-F1
#
_entry.id   AF-A0A955EE52-F1
#
_cell.length_a   1.000
_cell.length_b   1.000
_cell.length_c   1.000
_cell.angle_alpha   90.00
_cell.angle_beta   90.00
_cell.angle_gamma   90.00
#
_symmetry.space_group_name_H-M   'P 1'
#
loop_
_entity.id
_entity.type
_entity.pdbx_description
1 polymer ?
#
loop_
_entity_poly.entity_id
_entity_poly.type
_entity_poly.pdbx_seq_one_letter_code
_entity_poly.pdbx_strand_id
1 'polypeptide(L)'
;EPGLTELMERNVKAGRLTFSTRREESYRDAQMIFICVGTPTGEAGETDLSYVMGAADDIGKVIKSLGPNQEPKVIVVKSTVPVGTTFKVRDRIREIVGDIPFSVADNPEFLKEGDAIADFNKPDRVVVGVEDERTGELMHELYEPFVRQGHPIYLMDVLSAEMVKYASNNFLATKISFINEMANLCEAYGANINRVREGMCADRRIGNQFLYPGLGYGGSCFPKDTLACIMMGRHSNIETQLSQAVHDVNQRQRRNFFTKIARHFEDEGGLAGKSVAFWGMAFKPRTDDIREAPAVSLMNWAREAGAKCRGYDPVAAENVEKENPGRFEISDGMYETLRGCDALVISTDWDEFKNPDFQKIKAMLAAPVIFDGRNLYKREQMERLGFTYYSVGRAPVKASRRTVS
;
A
#
# COMPACT_ATOMS: atom_id res chain seq x y z
N GLU A 1 -4.37 -13.07 -1.43
CA GLU A 1 -4.87 -12.91 -0.05
C GLU A 1 -4.90 -14.27 0.68
N PRO A 2 -4.10 -14.46 1.75
CA PRO A 2 -4.06 -15.73 2.49
C PRO A 2 -5.41 -16.09 3.12
N GLY A 3 -5.90 -17.31 2.91
CA GLY A 3 -7.14 -17.83 3.52
C GLY A 3 -8.46 -17.43 2.83
N LEU A 4 -8.40 -16.63 1.75
CA LEU A 4 -9.61 -16.11 1.10
C LEU A 4 -10.37 -17.19 0.33
N THR A 5 -9.64 -18.08 -0.35
CA THR A 5 -10.20 -19.17 -1.15
C THR A 5 -11.05 -20.09 -0.28
N GLU A 6 -10.49 -20.55 0.84
CA GLU A 6 -11.16 -21.45 1.78
C GLU A 6 -12.39 -20.78 2.41
N LEU A 7 -12.30 -19.48 2.72
CA LEU A 7 -13.41 -18.70 3.24
C LEU A 7 -14.55 -18.57 2.22
N MET A 8 -14.22 -18.34 0.95
CA MET A 8 -15.18 -18.25 -0.15
C MET A 8 -15.89 -19.58 -0.37
N GLU A 9 -15.14 -20.66 -0.58
CA GLU A 9 -15.68 -22.00 -0.83
C GLU A 9 -16.65 -22.46 0.27
N ARG A 10 -16.27 -22.24 1.54
CA ARG A 10 -17.12 -22.57 2.69
C ARG A 10 -18.46 -21.84 2.67
N ASN A 11 -18.47 -20.55 2.31
CA ASN A 11 -19.70 -19.75 2.31
C ASN A 11 -20.56 -19.99 1.07
N VAL A 12 -19.95 -20.28 -0.09
CA VAL A 12 -20.66 -20.74 -1.28
C VAL A 12 -21.37 -22.06 -1.00
N LYS A 13 -20.67 -23.05 -0.44
CA LYS A 13 -21.25 -24.35 -0.07
C LYS A 13 -22.41 -24.23 0.92
N ALA A 14 -22.36 -23.25 1.81
CA ALA A 14 -23.40 -23.00 2.80
C ALA A 14 -24.55 -22.11 2.31
N GLY A 15 -24.54 -21.67 1.04
CA GLY A 15 -25.59 -20.82 0.46
C GLY A 15 -25.63 -19.39 1.01
N ARG A 16 -24.55 -18.91 1.65
CA ARG A 16 -24.44 -17.54 2.21
C ARG A 16 -23.68 -16.58 1.30
N LEU A 17 -23.05 -17.08 0.24
CA LEU A 17 -22.29 -16.28 -0.72
C LEU A 17 -22.62 -16.77 -2.13
N THR A 18 -23.03 -15.83 -2.98
CA THR A 18 -23.33 -16.07 -4.40
C THR A 18 -22.62 -15.03 -5.24
N PHE A 19 -22.11 -15.44 -6.40
CA PHE A 19 -21.53 -14.53 -7.40
C PHE A 19 -22.48 -14.41 -8.59
N SER A 20 -22.70 -13.18 -9.05
CA SER A 20 -23.58 -12.90 -10.18
C SER A 20 -23.08 -11.69 -10.95
N THR A 21 -23.24 -11.72 -12.27
CA THR A 21 -23.07 -10.54 -13.14
C THR A 21 -24.40 -9.84 -13.44
N ARG A 22 -25.53 -10.41 -12.98
CA ARG A 22 -26.88 -9.86 -13.14
C ARG A 22 -27.20 -8.88 -12.02
N ARG A 23 -26.82 -7.62 -12.23
CA ARG A 23 -26.91 -6.52 -11.23
C ARG A 23 -28.32 -6.35 -10.67
N GLU A 24 -29.34 -6.37 -11.52
CA GLU A 24 -30.74 -6.14 -11.12
C GLU A 24 -31.23 -7.16 -10.09
N GLU A 25 -30.89 -8.43 -10.28
CA GLU A 25 -31.25 -9.51 -9.36
C GLU A 25 -30.53 -9.35 -8.02
N SER A 26 -29.24 -9.02 -8.04
CA SER A 26 -28.43 -8.83 -6.83
C SER A 26 -28.93 -7.69 -5.95
N TYR A 27 -29.50 -6.63 -6.53
CA TYR A 27 -29.98 -5.47 -5.76
C TYR A 27 -31.43 -5.63 -5.27
N ARG A 28 -32.24 -6.45 -5.94
CA ARG A 28 -33.68 -6.59 -5.70
C ARG A 28 -33.99 -6.99 -4.26
N ASP A 29 -33.35 -8.04 -3.78
CA ASP A 29 -33.63 -8.65 -2.47
C ASP A 29 -32.69 -8.15 -1.36
N ALA A 30 -31.73 -7.28 -1.69
CA ALA A 30 -30.77 -6.74 -0.74
C ALA A 30 -31.39 -5.66 0.16
N GLN A 31 -31.21 -5.79 1.47
CA GLN A 31 -31.50 -4.73 2.44
C GLN A 31 -30.41 -3.64 2.43
N MET A 32 -29.15 -4.05 2.29
CA MET A 32 -27.98 -3.18 2.17
C MET A 32 -27.20 -3.48 0.90
N ILE A 33 -26.78 -2.45 0.19
CA ILE A 33 -25.99 -2.57 -1.05
C ILE A 33 -24.67 -1.83 -0.87
N PHE A 34 -23.57 -2.57 -0.84
CA PHE A 34 -22.22 -2.00 -0.71
C PHE A 34 -21.61 -1.70 -2.07
N ILE A 35 -21.22 -0.44 -2.29
CA ILE A 35 -20.43 -0.02 -3.45
C ILE A 35 -18.95 -0.19 -3.10
N CYS A 36 -18.35 -1.24 -3.66
CA CYS A 36 -16.94 -1.63 -3.45
C CYS A 36 -16.13 -1.61 -4.76
N VAL A 37 -16.48 -0.72 -5.69
CA VAL A 37 -15.78 -0.59 -6.97
C VAL A 37 -14.47 0.17 -6.82
N GLY A 38 -13.54 -0.02 -7.76
CA GLY A 38 -12.31 0.74 -7.79
C GLY A 38 -12.55 2.23 -8.04
N THR A 39 -11.70 3.08 -7.47
CA THR A 39 -11.64 4.52 -7.68
C THR A 39 -10.26 4.91 -8.19
N PRO A 40 -9.92 4.61 -9.46
CA PRO A 40 -8.63 4.95 -10.03
C PRO A 40 -8.33 6.44 -9.83
N THR A 41 -7.09 6.76 -9.52
CA THR A 41 -6.64 8.13 -9.29
C THR A 41 -5.55 8.47 -10.29
N GLY A 42 -5.70 9.58 -10.99
CA GLY A 42 -4.68 10.06 -11.92
C GLY A 42 -3.47 10.69 -11.22
N GLU A 43 -2.47 11.08 -11.99
CA GLU A 43 -1.20 11.60 -11.46
C GLU A 43 -1.36 12.89 -10.65
N ALA A 44 -2.41 13.68 -10.92
CA ALA A 44 -2.68 14.93 -10.22
C ALA A 44 -3.61 14.75 -8.99
N GLY A 45 -3.99 13.52 -8.66
CA GLY A 45 -4.85 13.18 -7.52
C GLY A 45 -6.35 13.16 -7.83
N GLU A 46 -6.73 13.36 -9.10
CA GLU A 46 -8.11 13.28 -9.55
C GLU A 46 -8.65 11.87 -9.45
N THR A 47 -9.72 11.70 -8.67
CA THR A 47 -10.37 10.41 -8.49
C THR A 47 -11.45 10.22 -9.55
N ASP A 48 -11.34 9.13 -10.32
CA ASP A 48 -12.36 8.70 -11.26
C ASP A 48 -13.56 8.10 -10.50
N LEU A 49 -14.67 8.84 -10.50
CA LEU A 49 -15.93 8.43 -9.87
C LEU A 49 -16.89 7.74 -10.85
N SER A 50 -16.50 7.54 -12.11
CA SER A 50 -17.39 6.97 -13.14
C SER A 50 -17.95 5.60 -12.74
N TYR A 51 -17.14 4.73 -12.13
CA TYR A 51 -17.57 3.42 -11.65
C TYR A 51 -18.56 3.52 -10.48
N VAL A 52 -18.33 4.46 -9.56
CA VAL A 52 -19.21 4.70 -8.40
C VAL A 52 -20.56 5.24 -8.87
N MET A 53 -20.55 6.21 -9.79
CA MET A 53 -21.76 6.78 -10.38
C MET A 53 -22.50 5.77 -11.26
N GLY A 54 -21.79 4.92 -11.99
CA GLY A 54 -22.40 3.82 -12.74
C GLY A 54 -23.10 2.80 -11.84
N ALA A 55 -22.51 2.46 -10.68
CA ALA A 55 -23.17 1.63 -9.69
C ALA A 55 -24.41 2.30 -9.10
N ALA A 56 -24.33 3.61 -8.82
CA ALA A 56 -25.47 4.42 -8.37
C ALA A 56 -26.62 4.40 -9.39
N ASP A 57 -26.31 4.53 -10.68
CA ASP A 57 -27.31 4.49 -11.76
C ASP A 57 -28.07 3.15 -11.79
N ASP A 58 -27.34 2.03 -11.67
CA ASP A 58 -27.95 0.70 -11.68
C ASP A 58 -28.81 0.45 -10.45
N ILE A 59 -28.34 0.87 -9.27
CA ILE A 59 -29.10 0.77 -8.02
C ILE A 59 -30.39 1.61 -8.10
N GLY A 60 -30.29 2.85 -8.61
CA GLY A 60 -31.43 3.73 -8.79
C GLY A 60 -32.49 3.15 -9.73
N LYS A 61 -32.09 2.53 -10.86
CA LYS A 61 -33.03 1.84 -11.77
C LYS A 61 -33.78 0.71 -11.06
N VAL A 62 -33.10 -0.08 -10.23
CA VAL A 62 -33.73 -1.17 -9.47
C VAL A 62 -34.71 -0.62 -8.43
N ILE A 63 -34.31 0.36 -7.63
CA ILE A 63 -35.20 1.01 -6.64
C ILE A 63 -36.44 1.57 -7.33
N LYS A 64 -36.27 2.24 -8.47
CA LYS A 64 -37.39 2.76 -9.28
C LYS A 64 -38.35 1.66 -9.72
N SER A 65 -37.82 0.50 -10.15
CA SER A 65 -38.64 -0.63 -10.58
C SER A 65 -39.44 -1.29 -9.44
N LEU A 66 -38.94 -1.20 -8.21
CA LEU A 66 -39.61 -1.74 -7.01
C LEU A 66 -40.74 -0.82 -6.52
N GLY A 67 -40.67 0.47 -6.82
CA GLY A 67 -41.70 1.45 -6.47
C GLY A 67 -41.67 1.89 -4.99
N PRO A 68 -42.58 2.78 -4.59
CA PRO A 68 -42.54 3.45 -3.28
C PRO A 68 -42.85 2.54 -2.08
N ASN A 69 -43.46 1.38 -2.31
CA ASN A 69 -43.87 0.45 -1.23
C ASN A 69 -42.77 -0.56 -0.86
N GLN A 70 -41.61 -0.49 -1.51
CA GLN A 70 -40.47 -1.35 -1.22
C GLN A 70 -39.86 -1.00 0.15
N GLU A 71 -39.25 -1.98 0.81
CA GLU A 71 -38.50 -1.69 2.04
C GLU A 71 -37.29 -0.80 1.73
N PRO A 72 -37.15 0.40 2.36
CA PRO A 72 -36.06 1.31 2.04
C PRO A 72 -34.69 0.65 2.16
N LYS A 73 -33.95 0.64 1.05
CA LYS A 73 -32.60 0.08 0.96
C LYS A 73 -31.57 1.06 1.52
N VAL A 74 -30.51 0.51 2.10
CA VAL A 74 -29.33 1.29 2.53
C VAL A 74 -28.23 1.11 1.50
N ILE A 75 -27.81 2.19 0.85
CA ILE A 75 -26.69 2.19 -0.10
C ILE A 75 -25.43 2.64 0.64
N VAL A 76 -24.48 1.72 0.80
CA VAL A 76 -23.26 1.95 1.57
C VAL A 76 -22.09 2.17 0.61
N VAL A 77 -21.50 3.36 0.62
CA VAL A 77 -20.26 3.63 -0.09
C VAL A 77 -19.10 3.11 0.75
N LYS A 78 -18.36 2.13 0.21
CA LYS A 78 -17.18 1.53 0.86
C LYS A 78 -15.90 1.79 0.09
N SER A 79 -16.01 2.01 -1.22
CA SER A 79 -14.95 2.56 -2.05
C SER A 79 -14.33 3.80 -1.40
N THR A 80 -13.01 3.94 -1.44
CA THR A 80 -12.37 5.18 -0.99
C THR A 80 -12.70 6.30 -1.98
N VAL A 81 -13.48 7.27 -1.56
CA VAL A 81 -14.00 8.35 -2.39
C VAL A 81 -13.74 9.71 -1.73
N PRO A 82 -13.48 10.80 -2.50
CA PRO A 82 -13.31 12.14 -1.94
C PRO A 82 -14.53 12.57 -1.13
N VAL A 83 -14.30 13.44 -0.14
CA VAL A 83 -15.36 13.93 0.76
C VAL A 83 -16.49 14.60 -0.03
N GLY A 84 -17.73 14.27 0.32
CA GLY A 84 -18.98 14.66 -0.33
C GLY A 84 -19.46 13.70 -1.41
N THR A 85 -18.74 12.60 -1.70
CA THR A 85 -19.12 11.70 -2.80
C THR A 85 -20.35 10.87 -2.47
N THR A 86 -20.53 10.46 -1.22
CA THR A 86 -21.72 9.72 -0.78
C THR A 86 -23.00 10.54 -0.99
N PHE A 87 -22.94 11.86 -0.82
CA PHE A 87 -24.06 12.75 -1.18
C PHE A 87 -24.25 12.87 -2.69
N LYS A 88 -23.19 12.88 -3.49
CA LYS A 88 -23.33 12.81 -4.96
C LYS A 88 -24.00 11.50 -5.40
N VAL A 89 -23.69 10.37 -4.76
CA VAL A 89 -24.36 9.09 -4.99
C VAL A 89 -25.84 9.19 -4.61
N ARG A 90 -26.17 9.77 -3.44
CA ARG A 90 -27.54 10.02 -3.02
C ARG A 90 -28.30 10.86 -4.05
N ASP A 91 -27.74 11.98 -4.45
CA ASP A 91 -28.38 12.92 -5.38
C ASP A 91 -28.57 12.26 -6.75
N ARG A 92 -27.58 11.48 -7.22
CA ARG A 92 -27.67 10.73 -8.47
C ARG A 92 -28.78 9.67 -8.46
N ILE A 93 -28.92 8.93 -7.36
CA ILE A 93 -30.03 7.97 -7.21
C ILE A 93 -31.36 8.73 -7.12
N ARG A 94 -31.40 9.86 -6.40
CA ARG A 94 -32.60 10.69 -6.22
C ARG A 94 -33.14 11.23 -7.56
N GLU A 95 -32.26 11.63 -8.47
CA GLU A 95 -32.63 12.02 -9.86
C GLU A 95 -33.40 10.91 -10.60
N ILE A 96 -33.08 9.64 -10.32
CA ILE A 96 -33.68 8.49 -11.00
C ILE A 96 -35.02 8.11 -10.35
N VAL A 97 -35.06 8.08 -9.02
CA VAL A 97 -36.16 7.46 -8.25
C VAL A 97 -37.22 8.45 -7.76
N GLY A 98 -36.94 9.76 -7.75
CA GLY A 98 -37.84 10.76 -7.16
C GLY A 98 -38.03 10.53 -5.65
N ASP A 99 -39.27 10.51 -5.17
CA ASP A 99 -39.58 10.42 -3.74
C ASP A 99 -39.55 8.99 -3.16
N ILE A 100 -39.17 7.97 -3.95
CA ILE A 100 -39.06 6.60 -3.45
C ILE A 100 -38.00 6.55 -2.32
N PRO A 101 -38.32 6.01 -1.13
CA PRO A 101 -37.44 6.08 0.02
C PRO A 101 -36.22 5.14 -0.10
N PHE A 102 -35.06 5.67 0.27
CA PHE A 102 -33.78 4.98 0.45
C PHE A 102 -32.88 5.82 1.36
N SER A 103 -31.86 5.19 1.96
CA SER A 103 -30.83 5.88 2.75
C SER A 103 -29.44 5.63 2.16
N VAL A 104 -28.50 6.53 2.42
CA VAL A 104 -27.08 6.34 2.12
C VAL A 104 -26.25 6.28 3.39
N ALA A 105 -25.12 5.58 3.32
CA ALA A 105 -24.11 5.57 4.37
C ALA A 105 -22.71 5.55 3.73
N ASP A 106 -21.72 6.06 4.45
CA ASP A 106 -20.31 5.85 4.16
C ASP A 106 -19.74 4.84 5.17
N ASN A 107 -18.93 3.89 4.70
CA ASN A 107 -18.28 2.92 5.56
C ASN A 107 -16.91 2.57 4.99
N PRO A 108 -15.89 3.39 5.27
CA PRO A 108 -14.57 3.21 4.70
C PRO A 108 -13.95 1.90 5.21
N GLU A 109 -13.12 1.30 4.40
CA GLU A 109 -12.31 0.14 4.79
C GLU A 109 -10.92 0.57 5.29
N PHE A 110 -10.27 -0.25 6.12
CA PHE A 110 -8.91 0.02 6.62
C PHE A 110 -8.01 -1.23 6.55
N LEU A 111 -8.30 -2.11 5.60
CA LEU A 111 -7.64 -3.40 5.45
C LEU A 111 -6.27 -3.21 4.81
N LYS A 112 -5.29 -4.01 5.23
CA LYS A 112 -4.01 -4.13 4.53
C LYS A 112 -4.08 -5.36 3.61
N GLU A 113 -3.79 -5.17 2.33
CA GLU A 113 -3.54 -6.31 1.42
C GLU A 113 -2.52 -7.29 2.02
N GLY A 114 -2.76 -8.60 1.89
CA GLY A 114 -1.94 -9.65 2.50
C GLY A 114 -2.28 -9.99 3.96
N ASP A 115 -3.21 -9.24 4.58
CA ASP A 115 -3.74 -9.49 5.93
C ASP A 115 -5.22 -9.06 6.08
N ALA A 116 -5.93 -8.93 4.96
CA ALA A 116 -7.26 -8.32 4.87
C ALA A 116 -8.31 -9.14 5.65
N ILE A 117 -8.21 -10.46 5.69
CA ILE A 117 -9.13 -11.30 6.44
C ILE A 117 -8.98 -11.07 7.95
N ALA A 118 -7.74 -10.95 8.44
CA ALA A 118 -7.49 -10.70 9.85
C ALA A 118 -7.97 -9.31 10.24
N ASP A 119 -7.62 -8.29 9.45
CA ASP A 119 -8.04 -6.91 9.68
C ASP A 119 -9.57 -6.75 9.60
N PHE A 120 -10.27 -7.47 8.71
CA PHE A 120 -11.72 -7.41 8.60
C PHE A 120 -12.42 -8.09 9.78
N ASN A 121 -11.91 -9.24 10.22
CA ASN A 121 -12.52 -10.00 11.31
C ASN A 121 -12.18 -9.45 12.71
N LYS A 122 -11.08 -8.71 12.84
CA LYS A 122 -10.61 -8.11 14.09
C LYS A 122 -10.19 -6.66 13.83
N PRO A 123 -11.13 -5.79 13.44
CA PRO A 123 -10.80 -4.42 13.12
C PRO A 123 -10.42 -3.67 14.38
N ASP A 124 -9.43 -2.78 14.32
CA ASP A 124 -9.13 -1.86 15.43
C ASP A 124 -10.35 -1.01 15.81
N ARG A 125 -11.16 -0.69 14.79
CA ARG A 125 -12.42 0.09 14.84
C ARG A 125 -13.19 -0.08 13.54
N VAL A 126 -14.50 0.14 13.58
CA VAL A 126 -15.35 0.34 12.39
C VAL A 126 -15.81 1.80 12.37
N VAL A 127 -15.80 2.43 11.20
CA VAL A 127 -16.27 3.81 11.00
C VAL A 127 -17.48 3.77 10.09
N VAL A 128 -18.56 4.45 10.48
CA VAL A 128 -19.78 4.53 9.68
C VAL A 128 -20.30 5.96 9.71
N GLY A 129 -20.44 6.54 8.53
CA GLY A 129 -21.12 7.81 8.29
C GLY A 129 -22.58 7.58 7.93
N VAL A 130 -23.52 8.19 8.64
CA VAL A 130 -24.96 8.04 8.41
C VAL A 130 -25.68 9.39 8.44
N GLU A 131 -26.85 9.46 7.82
CA GLU A 131 -27.75 10.63 7.87
C GLU A 131 -28.88 10.47 8.90
N ASP A 132 -29.17 9.24 9.33
CA ASP A 132 -30.31 8.91 10.19
C ASP A 132 -30.01 7.76 11.17
N GLU A 133 -30.76 7.73 12.28
CA GLU A 133 -30.59 6.79 13.38
C GLU A 133 -30.87 5.34 12.95
N ARG A 134 -31.92 5.10 12.14
CA ARG A 134 -32.27 3.76 11.65
C ARG A 134 -31.12 3.15 10.84
N THR A 135 -30.51 3.92 9.95
CA THR A 135 -29.34 3.47 9.17
C THR A 135 -28.16 3.18 10.10
N GLY A 136 -27.96 4.00 11.14
CA GLY A 136 -26.95 3.78 12.18
C GLY A 136 -27.16 2.46 12.94
N GLU A 137 -28.38 2.16 13.38
CA GLU A 137 -28.74 0.93 14.08
C GLU A 137 -28.50 -0.31 13.21
N LEU A 138 -28.94 -0.27 11.94
CA LEU A 138 -28.73 -1.36 11.00
C LEU A 138 -27.24 -1.63 10.75
N MET A 139 -26.43 -0.58 10.59
CA MET A 139 -24.98 -0.71 10.42
C MET A 139 -24.29 -1.22 11.69
N HIS A 140 -24.78 -0.83 12.87
CA HIS A 140 -24.29 -1.35 14.14
C HIS A 140 -24.59 -2.85 14.27
N GLU A 141 -25.82 -3.30 14.00
CA GLU A 141 -26.21 -4.71 14.02
C GLU A 141 -25.35 -5.55 13.06
N LEU A 142 -25.09 -5.04 11.85
CA LEU A 142 -24.23 -5.72 10.87
C LEU A 142 -22.82 -5.99 11.42
N TYR A 143 -22.24 -5.02 12.14
CA TYR A 143 -20.85 -5.07 12.58
C TYR A 143 -20.65 -5.60 14.00
N GLU A 144 -21.69 -5.64 14.83
CA GLU A 144 -21.64 -6.12 16.22
C GLU A 144 -20.90 -7.47 16.38
N PRO A 145 -21.10 -8.50 15.53
CA PRO A 145 -20.41 -9.77 15.67
C PRO A 145 -18.88 -9.70 15.58
N PHE A 146 -18.34 -8.69 14.88
CA PHE A 146 -16.90 -8.52 14.64
C PHE A 146 -16.20 -7.75 15.75
N VAL A 147 -16.94 -7.00 16.57
CA VAL A 147 -16.36 -6.07 17.55
C VAL A 147 -16.56 -6.49 19.00
N ARG A 148 -17.11 -7.69 19.25
CA ARG A 148 -17.40 -8.23 20.60
C ARG A 148 -16.20 -8.25 21.57
N GLN A 149 -14.97 -8.14 21.06
CA GLN A 149 -13.75 -8.04 21.85
C GLN A 149 -13.50 -6.63 22.42
N GLY A 150 -14.42 -5.68 22.20
CA GLY A 150 -14.36 -4.32 22.74
C GLY A 150 -13.85 -3.27 21.76
N HIS A 151 -13.72 -3.61 20.46
CA HIS A 151 -13.38 -2.63 19.44
C HIS A 151 -14.58 -1.71 19.16
N PRO A 152 -14.40 -0.40 18.97
CA PRO A 152 -15.52 0.52 18.80
C PRO A 152 -16.10 0.49 17.37
N ILE A 153 -17.42 0.68 17.27
CA ILE A 153 -18.11 1.14 16.07
C ILE A 153 -18.37 2.64 16.25
N TYR A 154 -17.75 3.47 15.42
CA TYR A 154 -17.95 4.91 15.43
C TYR A 154 -19.03 5.28 14.41
N LEU A 155 -20.21 5.65 14.92
CA LEU A 155 -21.26 6.30 14.14
C LEU A 155 -21.00 7.82 14.12
N MET A 156 -21.00 8.41 12.94
CA MET A 156 -20.77 9.85 12.73
C MET A 156 -21.50 10.35 11.48
N ASP A 157 -21.34 11.62 11.13
CA ASP A 157 -21.85 12.13 9.86
C ASP A 157 -21.02 11.61 8.66
N VAL A 158 -21.66 11.57 7.50
CA VAL A 158 -21.07 11.05 6.24
C VAL A 158 -19.77 11.74 5.86
N LEU A 159 -19.69 13.07 5.94
CA LEU A 159 -18.50 13.80 5.50
C LEU A 159 -17.31 13.53 6.43
N SER A 160 -17.58 13.44 7.74
CA SER A 160 -16.57 13.05 8.72
C SER A 160 -16.06 11.64 8.46
N ALA A 161 -16.93 10.67 8.20
CA ALA A 161 -16.53 9.28 7.92
C ALA A 161 -15.61 9.18 6.68
N GLU A 162 -15.97 9.85 5.59
CA GLU A 162 -15.17 9.90 4.36
C GLU A 162 -13.79 10.52 4.65
N MET A 163 -13.75 11.59 5.46
CA MET A 163 -12.49 12.25 5.84
C MET A 163 -11.60 11.37 6.72
N VAL A 164 -12.17 10.53 7.61
CA VAL A 164 -11.37 9.65 8.49
C VAL A 164 -10.46 8.73 7.69
N LYS A 165 -10.89 8.23 6.52
CA LYS A 165 -10.06 7.39 5.64
C LYS A 165 -8.82 8.14 5.16
N TYR A 166 -9.00 9.33 4.59
CA TYR A 166 -7.91 10.15 4.08
C TYR A 166 -6.99 10.62 5.19
N ALA A 167 -7.54 11.11 6.30
CA ALA A 167 -6.76 11.55 7.45
C ALA A 167 -5.89 10.41 8.00
N SER A 168 -6.45 9.20 8.13
CA SER A 168 -5.71 8.02 8.61
C SER A 168 -4.57 7.64 7.67
N ASN A 169 -4.86 7.45 6.38
CA ASN A 169 -3.86 7.00 5.41
C ASN A 169 -2.77 8.07 5.18
N ASN A 170 -3.15 9.34 5.10
CA ASN A 170 -2.20 10.43 4.96
C ASN A 170 -1.31 10.56 6.20
N PHE A 171 -1.84 10.34 7.41
CA PHE A 171 -1.01 10.34 8.62
C PHE A 171 -0.03 9.17 8.67
N LEU A 172 -0.44 7.96 8.24
CA LEU A 172 0.48 6.82 8.13
C LEU A 172 1.59 7.09 7.11
N ALA A 173 1.26 7.70 5.97
CA ALA A 173 2.24 8.17 4.99
C ALA A 173 3.19 9.21 5.60
N THR A 174 2.68 10.16 6.40
CA THR A 174 3.50 11.14 7.14
C THR A 174 4.50 10.46 8.05
N LYS A 175 4.11 9.44 8.83
CA LYS A 175 5.03 8.72 9.72
C LYS A 175 6.18 8.07 8.94
N ILE A 176 5.88 7.46 7.80
CA ILE A 176 6.89 6.83 6.93
C ILE A 176 7.82 7.89 6.32
N SER A 177 7.28 8.96 5.75
CA SER A 177 8.09 10.03 5.16
C SER A 177 8.96 10.72 6.21
N PHE A 178 8.41 10.99 7.39
CA PHE A 178 9.14 11.57 8.50
C PHE A 178 10.34 10.70 8.92
N ILE A 179 10.12 9.41 9.17
CA ILE A 179 11.23 8.55 9.60
C ILE A 179 12.28 8.37 8.50
N ASN A 180 11.88 8.38 7.23
CA ASN A 180 12.81 8.34 6.09
C ASN A 180 13.67 9.60 6.00
N GLU A 181 13.09 10.77 6.22
CA GLU A 181 13.84 12.02 6.30
C GLU A 181 14.84 12.00 7.47
N MET A 182 14.40 11.55 8.65
CA MET A 182 15.28 11.36 9.80
C MET A 182 16.38 10.33 9.54
N ALA A 183 16.11 9.29 8.74
CA ALA A 183 17.11 8.32 8.33
C ALA A 183 18.22 8.98 7.48
N ASN A 184 17.84 9.82 6.52
CA ASN A 184 18.81 10.54 5.70
C ASN A 184 19.68 11.49 6.54
N LEU A 185 19.07 12.19 7.52
CA LEU A 185 19.83 12.99 8.48
C LEU A 185 20.77 12.14 9.34
N CYS A 186 20.31 10.98 9.80
CA CYS A 186 21.17 10.06 10.56
C CYS A 186 22.41 9.66 9.77
N GLU A 187 22.30 9.41 8.48
CA GLU A 187 23.46 9.14 7.63
C GLU A 187 24.41 10.32 7.52
N ALA A 188 23.89 11.54 7.32
CA ALA A 188 24.70 12.74 7.21
C ALA A 188 25.49 13.05 8.50
N TYR A 189 24.89 12.79 9.65
CA TYR A 189 25.50 13.05 10.97
C TYR A 189 26.22 11.83 11.57
N GLY A 190 26.22 10.67 10.91
CA GLY A 190 26.80 9.42 11.44
C GLY A 190 26.01 8.78 12.59
N ALA A 191 24.75 9.15 12.78
CA ALA A 191 23.84 8.52 13.72
C ALA A 191 23.24 7.21 13.17
N ASN A 192 22.51 6.48 14.01
CA ASN A 192 21.84 5.24 13.64
C ASN A 192 20.34 5.37 13.83
N ILE A 193 19.59 5.34 12.72
CA ILE A 193 18.13 5.53 12.72
C ILE A 193 17.39 4.49 13.57
N ASN A 194 17.90 3.26 13.69
CA ASN A 194 17.24 2.25 14.52
C ASN A 194 17.31 2.62 16.00
N ARG A 195 18.43 3.21 16.45
CA ARG A 195 18.58 3.72 17.83
C ARG A 195 17.72 4.95 18.09
N VAL A 196 17.67 5.87 17.12
CA VAL A 196 16.79 7.06 17.19
C VAL A 196 15.33 6.62 17.27
N ARG A 197 14.91 5.69 16.42
CA ARG A 197 13.55 5.11 16.43
C ARG A 197 13.24 4.43 17.76
N GLU A 198 14.15 3.61 18.31
CA GLU A 198 13.99 2.97 19.62
C GLU A 198 13.73 4.00 20.72
N GLY A 199 14.54 5.06 20.79
CA GLY A 199 14.37 6.14 21.79
C GLY A 199 13.08 6.93 21.59
N MET A 200 12.75 7.29 20.34
CA MET A 200 11.55 8.07 20.01
C MET A 200 10.26 7.27 20.27
N CYS A 201 10.21 6.00 19.85
CA CYS A 201 9.01 5.17 19.98
C CYS A 201 8.73 4.71 21.42
N ALA A 202 9.66 4.93 22.35
CA ALA A 202 9.42 4.71 23.78
C ALA A 202 8.38 5.70 24.35
N ASP A 203 8.19 6.85 23.70
CA ASP A 203 7.12 7.78 24.03
C ASP A 203 5.77 7.24 23.51
N ARG A 204 4.86 6.96 24.44
CA ARG A 204 3.52 6.41 24.14
C ARG A 204 2.67 7.33 23.25
N ARG A 205 2.94 8.63 23.21
CA ARG A 205 2.25 9.59 22.34
C ARG A 205 2.61 9.41 20.86
N ILE A 206 3.76 8.81 20.56
CA ILE A 206 4.25 8.56 19.21
C ILE A 206 3.86 7.14 18.73
N GLY A 207 3.95 6.18 19.65
CA GLY A 207 3.77 4.75 19.34
C GLY A 207 4.93 4.17 18.54
N ASN A 208 4.83 2.89 18.17
CA ASN A 208 5.95 2.12 17.60
C ASN A 208 5.68 1.56 16.18
N GLN A 209 4.49 1.80 15.62
CA GLN A 209 4.09 1.31 14.30
C GLN A 209 4.31 2.37 13.21
N PHE A 210 4.52 1.91 11.96
CA PHE A 210 4.71 2.76 10.77
C PHE A 210 5.90 3.73 10.83
N LEU A 211 6.92 3.39 11.63
CA LEU A 211 8.15 4.18 11.80
C LEU A 211 9.39 3.37 11.41
N TYR A 212 9.28 2.54 10.37
CA TYR A 212 10.40 1.78 9.82
C TYR A 212 10.92 2.50 8.57
N PRO A 213 12.17 3.00 8.58
CA PRO A 213 12.73 3.65 7.41
C PRO A 213 13.03 2.62 6.32
N GLY A 214 12.96 3.04 5.07
CA GLY A 214 13.21 2.18 3.93
C GLY A 214 13.28 2.95 2.60
N LEU A 215 12.80 2.31 1.53
CA LEU A 215 12.77 2.89 0.19
C LEU A 215 11.66 3.93 -0.03
N GLY A 216 10.81 4.16 0.97
CA GLY A 216 9.54 4.88 0.82
C GLY A 216 8.35 3.93 0.82
N TYR A 217 7.14 4.50 0.87
CA TYR A 217 5.89 3.76 0.71
C TYR A 217 5.49 3.67 -0.78
N GLY A 218 4.64 2.70 -1.07
CA GLY A 218 4.05 2.44 -2.38
C GLY A 218 2.67 1.81 -2.23
N GLY A 219 2.25 1.04 -3.23
CA GLY A 219 0.94 0.40 -3.27
C GLY A 219 -0.16 1.36 -3.73
N SER A 220 -1.37 0.83 -3.82
CA SER A 220 -2.51 1.59 -4.35
C SER A 220 -3.08 2.64 -3.40
N CYS A 221 -2.90 2.50 -2.08
CA CYS A 221 -3.58 3.34 -1.10
C CYS A 221 -2.84 4.63 -0.75
N PHE A 222 -1.61 4.56 -0.22
CA PHE A 222 -0.97 5.75 0.34
C PHE A 222 -0.64 6.84 -0.70
N PRO A 223 -0.02 6.53 -1.85
CA PRO A 223 0.24 7.55 -2.87
C PRO A 223 -1.05 8.22 -3.35
N LYS A 224 -2.09 7.44 -3.67
CA LYS A 224 -3.37 8.00 -4.16
C LYS A 224 -4.06 8.85 -3.09
N ASP A 225 -4.09 8.41 -1.84
CA ASP A 225 -4.83 9.10 -0.78
C ASP A 225 -4.13 10.39 -0.34
N THR A 226 -2.79 10.41 -0.31
CA THR A 226 -2.03 11.65 -0.09
C THR A 226 -2.24 12.66 -1.23
N LEU A 227 -2.22 12.20 -2.50
CA LEU A 227 -2.51 13.07 -3.65
C LEU A 227 -3.96 13.58 -3.63
N ALA A 228 -4.92 12.74 -3.25
CA ALA A 228 -6.31 13.14 -3.08
C ALA A 228 -6.46 14.22 -1.99
N CYS A 229 -5.74 14.13 -0.86
CA CYS A 229 -5.70 15.22 0.12
C CYS A 229 -5.16 16.53 -0.46
N ILE A 230 -4.12 16.46 -1.30
CA ILE A 230 -3.55 17.64 -1.97
C ILE A 230 -4.58 18.27 -2.91
N MET A 231 -5.25 17.44 -3.72
CA MET A 231 -6.30 17.87 -4.63
C MET A 231 -7.50 18.48 -3.89
N MET A 232 -7.98 17.84 -2.82
CA MET A 232 -9.07 18.39 -1.99
C MET A 232 -8.71 19.78 -1.46
N GLY A 233 -7.46 19.96 -0.99
CA GLY A 233 -6.94 21.28 -0.61
C GLY A 233 -7.06 22.29 -1.75
N ARG A 234 -6.56 21.96 -2.95
CA ARG A 234 -6.64 22.84 -4.13
C ARG A 234 -8.08 23.21 -4.49
N HIS A 235 -9.01 22.25 -4.49
CA HIS A 235 -10.43 22.49 -4.79
C HIS A 235 -11.12 23.35 -3.73
N SER A 236 -10.70 23.24 -2.47
CA SER A 236 -11.23 24.05 -1.37
C SER A 236 -10.45 25.35 -1.15
N ASN A 237 -9.50 25.69 -2.01
CA ASN A 237 -8.60 26.84 -1.87
C ASN A 237 -7.84 26.85 -0.52
N ILE A 238 -7.44 25.67 -0.05
CA ILE A 238 -6.66 25.42 1.17
C ILE A 238 -5.32 24.81 0.76
N GLU A 239 -4.22 25.46 1.15
CA GLU A 239 -2.88 24.93 0.91
C GLU A 239 -2.56 23.78 1.87
N THR A 240 -2.31 22.59 1.32
CA THR A 240 -2.02 21.36 2.09
C THR A 240 -0.52 21.06 2.12
N GLN A 241 0.26 22.01 2.66
CA GLN A 241 1.73 21.99 2.68
C GLN A 241 2.31 20.70 3.25
N LEU A 242 1.74 20.19 4.35
CA LEU A 242 2.22 18.94 4.97
C LEU A 242 2.05 17.75 4.02
N SER A 243 0.88 17.59 3.40
CA SER A 243 0.63 16.49 2.46
C SER A 243 1.54 16.56 1.24
N GLN A 244 1.79 17.77 0.71
CA GLN A 244 2.74 17.98 -0.38
C GLN A 244 4.17 17.58 0.04
N ALA A 245 4.63 18.03 1.21
CA ALA A 245 5.94 17.67 1.73
C ALA A 245 6.09 16.15 1.92
N VAL A 246 5.04 15.48 2.43
CA VAL A 246 5.02 14.02 2.62
C VAL A 246 5.17 13.28 1.31
N HIS A 247 4.44 13.70 0.27
CA HIS A 247 4.57 13.14 -1.08
C HIS A 247 5.99 13.35 -1.64
N ASP A 248 6.49 14.59 -1.59
CA ASP A 248 7.79 14.92 -2.18
C ASP A 248 8.95 14.21 -1.46
N VAL A 249 8.89 14.09 -0.13
CA VAL A 249 9.87 13.32 0.66
C VAL A 249 9.86 11.85 0.24
N ASN A 250 8.69 11.25 0.01
CA ASN A 250 8.60 9.87 -0.44
C ASN A 250 9.25 9.67 -1.82
N GLN A 251 8.98 10.57 -2.78
CA GLN A 251 9.58 10.51 -4.11
C GLN A 251 11.11 10.69 -4.05
N ARG A 252 11.59 11.63 -3.22
CA ARG A 252 13.03 11.83 -2.99
C ARG A 252 13.69 10.64 -2.30
N GLN A 253 13.00 9.94 -1.39
CA GLN A 253 13.57 8.80 -0.67
C GLN A 253 14.04 7.69 -1.62
N ARG A 254 13.22 7.35 -2.62
CA ARG A 254 13.58 6.38 -3.66
C ARG A 254 14.84 6.82 -4.41
N ARG A 255 14.92 8.10 -4.80
CA ARG A 255 16.08 8.69 -5.48
C ARG A 255 17.33 8.70 -4.61
N ASN A 256 17.22 9.03 -3.33
CA ASN A 256 18.34 9.00 -2.39
C ASN A 256 18.95 7.60 -2.29
N PHE A 257 18.11 6.57 -2.24
CA PHE A 257 18.60 5.20 -2.23
C PHE A 257 19.27 4.80 -3.55
N PHE A 258 18.67 5.16 -4.69
CA PHE A 258 19.30 4.93 -6.00
C PHE A 258 20.67 5.63 -6.12
N THR A 259 20.80 6.85 -5.63
CA THR A 259 22.08 7.57 -5.60
C THR A 259 23.15 6.81 -4.81
N LYS A 260 22.78 6.08 -3.75
CA LYS A 260 23.74 5.20 -3.03
C LYS A 260 24.23 4.05 -3.91
N ILE A 261 23.33 3.44 -4.68
CA ILE A 261 23.66 2.39 -5.64
C ILE A 261 24.62 2.94 -6.70
N ALA A 262 24.26 4.05 -7.34
CA ALA A 262 25.08 4.66 -8.39
C ALA A 262 26.47 5.08 -7.88
N ARG A 263 26.55 5.73 -6.71
CA ARG A 263 27.81 6.17 -6.09
C ARG A 263 28.78 5.02 -5.78
N HIS A 264 28.27 3.83 -5.49
CA HIS A 264 29.14 2.68 -5.25
C HIS A 264 29.94 2.29 -6.49
N PHE A 265 29.34 2.40 -7.67
CA PHE A 265 29.95 2.03 -8.95
C PHE A 265 30.58 3.21 -9.69
N GLU A 266 30.54 4.42 -9.13
CA GLU A 266 31.04 5.64 -9.78
C GLU A 266 32.51 5.54 -10.17
N ASP A 267 33.36 5.03 -9.27
CA ASP A 267 34.78 4.79 -9.50
C ASP A 267 35.06 3.70 -10.58
N GLU A 268 34.05 2.91 -10.94
CA GLU A 268 34.11 1.85 -11.96
C GLU A 268 33.49 2.27 -13.30
N GLY A 269 33.20 3.57 -13.48
CA GLY A 269 32.55 4.11 -14.68
C GLY A 269 31.02 4.10 -14.62
N GLY A 270 30.44 3.89 -13.44
CA GLY A 270 29.00 3.91 -13.19
C GLY A 270 28.32 2.55 -13.37
N LEU A 271 27.01 2.58 -13.62
CA LEU A 271 26.15 1.39 -13.73
C LEU A 271 26.17 0.73 -15.12
N ALA A 272 26.80 1.36 -16.11
CA ALA A 272 26.83 0.85 -17.47
C ALA A 272 27.50 -0.54 -17.54
N GLY A 273 26.77 -1.53 -18.03
CA GLY A 273 27.24 -2.92 -18.13
C GLY A 273 27.20 -3.73 -16.84
N LYS A 274 26.86 -3.10 -15.70
CA LYS A 274 26.67 -3.80 -14.41
C LYS A 274 25.39 -4.64 -14.43
N SER A 275 25.37 -5.69 -13.62
CA SER A 275 24.20 -6.54 -13.40
C SER A 275 23.76 -6.43 -11.94
N VAL A 276 22.54 -5.97 -11.70
CA VAL A 276 22.00 -5.73 -10.35
C VAL A 276 20.83 -6.68 -10.10
N ALA A 277 20.95 -7.49 -9.04
CA ALA A 277 19.89 -8.37 -8.58
C ALA A 277 18.92 -7.63 -7.65
N PHE A 278 17.64 -7.94 -7.72
CA PHE A 278 16.59 -7.37 -6.87
C PHE A 278 15.83 -8.50 -6.17
N TRP A 279 15.83 -8.47 -4.84
CA TRP A 279 14.97 -9.30 -3.99
C TRP A 279 13.74 -8.51 -3.58
N GLY A 280 12.59 -8.99 -4.05
CA GLY A 280 11.29 -8.38 -3.85
C GLY A 280 10.98 -7.32 -4.90
N MET A 281 9.85 -7.47 -5.57
CA MET A 281 9.35 -6.56 -6.60
C MET A 281 7.97 -5.99 -6.27
N ALA A 282 7.18 -6.68 -5.44
CA ALA A 282 5.95 -6.14 -4.86
C ALA A 282 6.22 -4.91 -3.98
N PHE A 283 5.23 -4.04 -3.76
CA PHE A 283 5.43 -2.85 -2.90
C PHE A 283 5.64 -3.20 -1.41
N LYS A 284 5.10 -4.35 -0.97
CA LYS A 284 5.19 -4.93 0.37
C LYS A 284 5.07 -6.47 0.29
N PRO A 285 5.43 -7.23 1.34
CA PRO A 285 5.29 -8.68 1.32
C PRO A 285 3.81 -9.12 1.37
N ARG A 286 3.57 -10.37 0.95
CA ARG A 286 2.26 -11.07 0.92
C ARG A 286 1.23 -10.52 -0.09
N THR A 287 1.68 -9.83 -1.13
CA THR A 287 0.84 -9.34 -2.23
C THR A 287 1.57 -9.44 -3.57
N ASP A 288 0.83 -9.56 -4.66
CA ASP A 288 1.31 -9.46 -6.04
C ASP A 288 1.22 -8.03 -6.59
N ASP A 289 0.75 -7.07 -5.79
CA ASP A 289 0.58 -5.68 -6.21
C ASP A 289 1.94 -4.97 -6.38
N ILE A 290 2.14 -4.42 -7.58
CA ILE A 290 3.34 -3.70 -8.00
C ILE A 290 3.09 -2.20 -8.23
N ARG A 291 1.86 -1.72 -8.00
CA ARG A 291 1.53 -0.30 -8.17
C ARG A 291 2.38 0.54 -7.21
N GLU A 292 3.04 1.56 -7.76
CA GLU A 292 3.96 2.41 -7.00
C GLU A 292 5.06 1.66 -6.24
N ALA A 293 5.43 0.44 -6.68
CA ALA A 293 6.45 -0.35 -6.02
C ALA A 293 7.85 0.29 -6.16
N PRO A 294 8.58 0.53 -5.04
CA PRO A 294 9.91 1.12 -5.10
C PRO A 294 10.91 0.31 -5.95
N ALA A 295 10.80 -1.02 -5.94
CA ALA A 295 11.65 -1.91 -6.73
C ALA A 295 11.60 -1.58 -8.23
N VAL A 296 10.40 -1.44 -8.79
CA VAL A 296 10.19 -1.15 -10.22
C VAL A 296 10.79 0.21 -10.58
N SER A 297 10.65 1.23 -9.73
CA SER A 297 11.32 2.53 -9.93
C SER A 297 12.84 2.40 -9.97
N LEU A 298 13.44 1.68 -9.01
CA LEU A 298 14.88 1.49 -8.93
C LEU A 298 15.42 0.69 -10.13
N MET A 299 14.72 -0.36 -10.55
CA MET A 299 15.10 -1.18 -11.71
C MET A 299 15.04 -0.35 -13.00
N ASN A 300 14.01 0.49 -13.18
CA ASN A 300 13.92 1.39 -14.33
C ASN A 300 15.11 2.37 -14.37
N TRP A 301 15.43 3.04 -13.26
CA TRP A 301 16.57 3.97 -13.22
C TRP A 301 17.92 3.28 -13.41
N ALA A 302 18.09 2.06 -12.87
CA ALA A 302 19.31 1.28 -13.08
C ALA A 302 19.48 0.92 -14.56
N ARG A 303 18.40 0.55 -15.25
CA ARG A 303 18.43 0.29 -16.70
C ARG A 303 18.68 1.54 -17.53
N GLU A 304 18.06 2.66 -17.18
CA GLU A 304 18.34 3.97 -17.80
C GLU A 304 19.83 4.35 -17.66
N ALA A 305 20.46 3.96 -16.54
CA ALA A 305 21.90 4.11 -16.31
C ALA A 305 22.78 3.01 -16.95
N GLY A 306 22.20 2.11 -17.76
CA GLY A 306 22.92 1.10 -18.53
C GLY A 306 23.16 -0.24 -17.82
N ALA A 307 22.56 -0.47 -16.64
CA ALA A 307 22.64 -1.76 -15.96
C ALA A 307 21.64 -2.79 -16.51
N LYS A 308 21.98 -4.07 -16.36
CA LYS A 308 21.04 -5.19 -16.47
C LYS A 308 20.41 -5.42 -15.11
N CYS A 309 19.08 -5.55 -15.07
CA CYS A 309 18.35 -5.79 -13.82
C CYS A 309 17.74 -7.19 -13.85
N ARG A 310 17.98 -7.95 -12.78
CA ARG A 310 17.40 -9.27 -12.57
C ARG A 310 16.59 -9.26 -11.28
N GLY A 311 15.34 -9.71 -11.31
CA GLY A 311 14.43 -9.66 -10.18
C GLY A 311 13.95 -11.04 -9.75
N TYR A 312 13.71 -11.20 -8.45
CA TYR A 312 12.94 -12.30 -7.89
C TYR A 312 11.92 -11.77 -6.89
N ASP A 313 10.70 -12.24 -7.04
CA ASP A 313 9.61 -12.03 -6.08
C ASP A 313 8.78 -13.30 -6.04
N PRO A 314 8.45 -13.84 -4.85
CA PRO A 314 7.73 -15.11 -4.73
C PRO A 314 6.29 -15.04 -5.28
N VAL A 315 5.72 -13.85 -5.47
CA VAL A 315 4.30 -13.69 -5.80
C VAL A 315 4.06 -12.69 -6.94
N ALA A 316 4.82 -11.60 -7.03
CA ALA A 316 4.58 -10.51 -7.98
C ALA A 316 5.29 -10.66 -9.34
N ALA A 317 6.07 -11.72 -9.56
CA ALA A 317 6.88 -11.91 -10.77
C ALA A 317 6.09 -11.78 -12.08
N GLU A 318 4.92 -12.42 -12.16
CA GLU A 318 4.05 -12.38 -13.35
C GLU A 318 3.53 -10.97 -13.65
N ASN A 319 3.09 -10.23 -12.61
CA ASN A 319 2.60 -8.86 -12.77
C ASN A 319 3.73 -7.92 -13.23
N VAL A 320 4.95 -8.10 -12.73
CA VAL A 320 6.11 -7.31 -13.19
C VAL A 320 6.38 -7.52 -14.66
N GLU A 321 6.44 -8.78 -15.13
CA GLU A 321 6.69 -9.09 -16.54
C GLU A 321 5.57 -8.57 -17.43
N LYS A 322 4.30 -8.70 -17.00
CA LYS A 322 3.14 -8.21 -17.75
C LYS A 322 3.18 -6.69 -17.95
N GLU A 323 3.49 -5.93 -16.92
CA GLU A 323 3.55 -4.45 -16.98
C GLU A 323 4.86 -3.94 -17.58
N ASN A 324 5.92 -4.76 -17.61
CA ASN A 324 7.25 -4.39 -18.09
C ASN A 324 7.85 -5.46 -19.02
N PRO A 325 7.18 -5.81 -20.13
CA PRO A 325 7.53 -7.00 -20.93
C PRO A 325 8.94 -6.91 -21.50
N GLY A 326 9.75 -7.94 -21.23
CA GLY A 326 11.15 -8.04 -21.66
C GLY A 326 12.06 -6.94 -21.09
N ARG A 327 11.60 -6.16 -20.11
CA ARG A 327 12.43 -5.10 -19.52
C ARG A 327 13.36 -5.63 -18.45
N PHE A 328 12.98 -6.67 -17.71
CA PHE A 328 13.77 -7.20 -16.61
C PHE A 328 13.95 -8.70 -16.81
N GLU A 329 15.08 -9.24 -16.32
CA GLU A 329 15.21 -10.69 -16.23
C GLU A 329 14.52 -11.17 -14.96
N ILE A 330 13.51 -12.01 -15.08
CA ILE A 330 12.78 -12.57 -13.94
C ILE A 330 13.33 -13.96 -13.64
N SER A 331 13.72 -14.21 -12.38
CA SER A 331 14.24 -15.50 -11.92
C SER A 331 13.18 -16.28 -11.15
N ASP A 332 13.29 -17.60 -11.15
CA ASP A 332 12.39 -18.50 -10.41
C ASP A 332 12.82 -18.75 -8.95
N GLY A 333 14.01 -18.28 -8.55
CA GLY A 333 14.55 -18.53 -7.21
C GLY A 333 15.49 -17.42 -6.73
N MET A 334 15.40 -17.10 -5.44
CA MET A 334 16.13 -15.98 -4.83
C MET A 334 17.66 -16.08 -5.01
N TYR A 335 18.25 -17.27 -5.00
CA TYR A 335 19.70 -17.42 -5.12
C TYR A 335 20.16 -17.38 -6.59
N GLU A 336 19.37 -17.95 -7.49
CA GLU A 336 19.60 -17.93 -8.94
C GLU A 336 19.64 -16.50 -9.49
N THR A 337 18.82 -15.61 -8.92
CA THR A 337 18.82 -14.16 -9.21
C THR A 337 20.18 -13.51 -8.98
N LEU A 338 21.02 -14.07 -8.11
CA LEU A 338 22.29 -13.46 -7.74
C LEU A 338 23.43 -13.81 -8.71
N ARG A 339 23.25 -14.85 -9.53
CA ARG A 339 24.35 -15.46 -10.29
C ARG A 339 25.01 -14.46 -11.24
N GLY A 340 26.25 -14.08 -10.93
CA GLY A 340 27.06 -13.15 -11.71
C GLY A 340 26.66 -11.69 -11.58
N CYS A 341 25.74 -11.34 -10.68
CA CYS A 341 25.36 -9.96 -10.42
C CYS A 341 26.44 -9.25 -9.59
N ASP A 342 26.69 -7.98 -9.90
CA ASP A 342 27.65 -7.12 -9.21
C ASP A 342 27.17 -6.70 -7.81
N ALA A 343 25.84 -6.63 -7.62
CA ALA A 343 25.24 -6.33 -6.32
C ALA A 343 23.83 -6.92 -6.19
N LEU A 344 23.42 -7.08 -4.94
CA LEU A 344 22.05 -7.38 -4.53
C LEU A 344 21.37 -6.13 -3.94
N VAL A 345 20.18 -5.82 -4.40
CA VAL A 345 19.26 -4.84 -3.81
C VAL A 345 18.09 -5.57 -3.16
N ILE A 346 17.85 -5.32 -1.87
CA ILE A 346 16.68 -5.84 -1.16
C ILE A 346 15.63 -4.74 -1.13
N SER A 347 14.55 -4.95 -1.86
CA SER A 347 13.49 -3.96 -2.04
C SER A 347 12.22 -4.26 -1.27
N THR A 348 11.96 -5.51 -0.90
CA THR A 348 10.77 -5.92 -0.12
C THR A 348 11.15 -6.98 0.91
N ASP A 349 10.59 -6.90 2.11
CA ASP A 349 10.95 -7.71 3.29
C ASP A 349 10.18 -9.03 3.39
N TRP A 350 10.16 -9.80 2.30
CA TRP A 350 9.63 -11.17 2.31
C TRP A 350 10.34 -12.05 3.34
N ASP A 351 9.60 -12.97 3.97
CA ASP A 351 10.12 -13.77 5.09
C ASP A 351 11.32 -14.64 4.71
N GLU A 352 11.37 -15.15 3.47
CA GLU A 352 12.49 -15.94 2.95
C GLU A 352 13.80 -15.14 2.85
N PHE A 353 13.73 -13.80 2.76
CA PHE A 353 14.91 -12.94 2.70
C PHE A 353 15.47 -12.59 4.09
N LYS A 354 14.74 -12.90 5.18
CA LYS A 354 15.14 -12.48 6.54
C LYS A 354 16.29 -13.32 7.11
N ASN A 355 16.39 -14.59 6.73
CA ASN A 355 17.43 -15.52 7.19
C ASN A 355 18.05 -16.31 6.03
N PRO A 356 18.73 -15.65 5.07
CA PRO A 356 19.29 -16.33 3.91
C PRO A 356 20.62 -17.00 4.23
N ASP A 357 21.04 -17.89 3.34
CA ASP A 357 22.40 -18.44 3.32
C ASP A 357 23.38 -17.41 2.73
N PHE A 358 24.05 -16.67 3.60
CA PHE A 358 25.02 -15.65 3.19
C PHE A 358 26.25 -16.21 2.46
N GLN A 359 26.61 -17.48 2.66
CA GLN A 359 27.72 -18.08 1.91
C GLN A 359 27.31 -18.29 0.46
N LYS A 360 26.07 -18.74 0.21
CA LYS A 360 25.52 -18.80 -1.16
C LYS A 360 25.43 -17.43 -1.80
N ILE A 361 24.96 -16.40 -1.09
CA ILE A 361 24.93 -15.03 -1.62
C ILE A 361 26.33 -14.61 -2.09
N LYS A 362 27.34 -14.80 -1.22
CA LYS A 362 28.72 -14.43 -1.51
C LYS A 362 29.33 -15.21 -2.68
N ALA A 363 28.99 -16.49 -2.82
CA ALA A 363 29.48 -17.34 -3.91
C ALA A 363 28.80 -17.06 -5.26
N MET A 364 27.56 -16.56 -5.25
CA MET A 364 26.79 -16.31 -6.48
C MET A 364 27.02 -14.90 -7.05
N LEU A 365 27.21 -13.89 -6.20
CA LEU A 365 27.53 -12.53 -6.63
C LEU A 365 28.97 -12.42 -7.16
N ALA A 366 29.19 -11.52 -8.12
CA ALA A 366 30.53 -11.17 -8.60
C ALA A 366 31.34 -10.42 -7.53
N ALA A 367 30.66 -9.66 -6.67
CA ALA A 367 31.23 -8.98 -5.51
C ALA A 367 30.25 -9.06 -4.33
N PRO A 368 30.73 -9.14 -3.07
CA PRO A 368 29.85 -9.25 -1.89
C PRO A 368 29.25 -7.89 -1.52
N VAL A 369 28.40 -7.32 -2.40
CA VAL A 369 27.79 -5.99 -2.25
C VAL A 369 26.28 -6.15 -2.09
N ILE A 370 25.75 -5.58 -1.01
CA ILE A 370 24.31 -5.59 -0.70
C ILE A 370 23.84 -4.16 -0.40
N PHE A 371 22.73 -3.77 -1.04
CA PHE A 371 21.96 -2.57 -0.75
C PHE A 371 20.62 -2.99 -0.13
N ASP A 372 20.46 -2.79 1.17
CA ASP A 372 19.29 -3.20 1.91
C ASP A 372 18.35 -2.03 2.17
N GLY A 373 17.29 -1.95 1.37
CA GLY A 373 16.25 -0.94 1.45
C GLY A 373 15.24 -1.16 2.58
N ARG A 374 15.37 -2.26 3.35
CA ARG A 374 14.42 -2.66 4.41
C ARG A 374 15.07 -2.87 5.77
N ASN A 375 16.38 -2.67 5.87
CA ASN A 375 17.17 -2.84 7.07
C ASN A 375 17.03 -4.24 7.72
N LEU A 376 16.93 -5.29 6.90
CA LEU A 376 16.78 -6.68 7.36
C LEU A 376 17.98 -7.15 8.18
N TYR A 377 19.19 -6.78 7.74
CA TYR A 377 20.41 -7.35 8.30
C TYR A 377 21.09 -6.45 9.33
N LYS A 378 21.75 -7.10 10.30
CA LYS A 378 22.61 -6.43 11.28
C LYS A 378 23.94 -6.06 10.63
N ARG A 379 24.42 -4.85 10.88
CA ARG A 379 25.66 -4.34 10.29
C ARG A 379 26.87 -5.15 10.71
N GLU A 380 26.94 -5.50 12.00
CA GLU A 380 28.05 -6.25 12.60
C GLU A 380 28.15 -7.66 11.98
N GLN A 381 27.02 -8.25 11.60
CA GLN A 381 26.99 -9.53 10.90
C GLN A 381 27.54 -9.39 9.47
N MET A 382 27.14 -8.36 8.74
CA MET A 382 27.60 -8.12 7.37
C MET A 382 29.10 -7.82 7.32
N GLU A 383 29.60 -7.07 8.31
CA GLU A 383 31.03 -6.80 8.49
C GLU A 383 31.83 -8.07 8.73
N ARG A 384 31.39 -8.91 9.69
CA ARG A 384 32.05 -10.19 9.99
C ARG A 384 32.09 -11.15 8.80
N LEU A 385 31.06 -11.12 7.96
CA LEU A 385 30.97 -11.95 6.75
C LEU A 385 31.72 -11.35 5.55
N GLY A 386 32.26 -10.13 5.69
CA GLY A 386 33.05 -9.45 4.67
C GLY A 386 32.22 -8.94 3.49
N PHE A 387 30.99 -8.49 3.75
CA PHE A 387 30.17 -7.80 2.77
C PHE A 387 30.43 -6.30 2.81
N THR A 388 30.38 -5.65 1.65
CA THR A 388 30.06 -4.24 1.55
C THR A 388 28.55 -4.11 1.66
N TYR A 389 28.07 -3.41 2.69
CA TYR A 389 26.66 -3.35 3.02
C TYR A 389 26.20 -1.90 3.22
N TYR A 390 25.26 -1.50 2.38
CA TYR A 390 24.56 -0.23 2.45
C TYR A 390 23.15 -0.47 2.94
N SER A 391 22.65 0.41 3.80
CA SER A 391 21.29 0.31 4.30
C SER A 391 20.69 1.70 4.54
N VAL A 392 19.50 1.78 5.11
CA VAL A 392 18.79 3.06 5.29
C VAL A 392 18.98 3.59 6.71
N GLY A 393 19.50 4.81 6.82
CA GLY A 393 19.72 5.55 8.05
C GLY A 393 20.85 5.04 8.94
N ARG A 394 21.78 4.24 8.39
CA ARG A 394 22.88 3.64 9.14
C ARG A 394 24.18 3.73 8.35
N ALA A 395 25.29 3.93 9.05
CA ALA A 395 26.61 4.00 8.40
C ALA A 395 26.92 2.73 7.56
N PRO A 396 27.54 2.87 6.38
CA PRO A 396 27.85 1.73 5.53
C PRO A 396 28.89 0.82 6.21
N VAL A 397 28.84 -0.47 5.86
CA VAL A 397 29.95 -1.40 6.11
C VAL A 397 30.74 -1.45 4.81
N LYS A 398 32.03 -1.15 4.86
CA LYS A 398 32.93 -1.32 3.70
C LYS A 398 33.79 -2.55 3.96
N ALA A 399 33.72 -3.55 3.08
CA ALA A 399 34.63 -4.68 3.18
C ALA A 399 36.08 -4.16 3.11
N SER A 400 36.96 -4.64 4.00
CA SER A 400 38.37 -4.32 3.87
C SER A 400 38.85 -4.87 2.53
N ARG A 401 39.32 -3.98 1.64
CA ARG A 401 40.07 -4.41 0.46
C ARG A 401 41.29 -5.15 1.00
N ARG A 402 41.25 -6.48 1.06
CA ARG A 402 42.48 -7.27 1.20
C ARG A 402 43.29 -6.94 -0.05
N THR A 403 44.27 -6.05 0.08
CA THR A 403 45.40 -5.99 -0.82
C THR A 403 45.97 -7.39 -0.87
N VAL A 404 45.71 -8.10 -1.96
CA VAL A 404 46.46 -9.31 -2.28
C VAL A 404 47.86 -8.80 -2.61
N SER A 405 48.80 -8.99 -1.67
CA SER A 405 50.22 -8.73 -1.87
C SER A 405 50.82 -9.77 -2.80
#